data_AF-A0A1H2ZNG6-F1
#
_entry.id   AF-A0A1H2ZNG6-F1
#
_cell.length_a   1.000
_cell.length_b   1.000
_cell.length_c   1.000
_cell.angle_alpha   90.00
_cell.angle_beta   90.00
_cell.angle_gamma   90.00
#
_symmetry.space_group_name_H-M   'P 1'
#
loop_
_entity.id
_entity.type
_entity.pdbx_description
1 polymer ?
#
loop_
_entity_poly.entity_id
_entity_poly.type
_entity_poly.pdbx_seq_one_letter_code
_entity_poly.pdbx_strand_id
1 'polypeptide(L)'
;MAFPCNQFDNQEPGCNEEIKTFCSMNYGVTFPSFEKVDVNGKYAPPLFKYLKEKAPFEGLDMTNSINEILDSLLKEKFPEYTIGNAVRWNFTKFLVSKDGNTIKRFEFSA
;
A
#
# COMPACT_ATOMS: atom_id res chain seq x y z
N MET A 1 -10.13 3.42 6.02
CA MET A 1 -8.99 4.20 6.54
C MET A 1 -7.96 4.28 5.43
N ALA A 2 -7.29 5.42 5.27
CA ALA A 2 -6.20 5.59 4.31
C ALA A 2 -4.91 6.03 5.00
N PHE A 3 -3.79 5.53 4.48
CA PHE A 3 -2.43 5.85 4.93
C PHE A 3 -1.64 6.33 3.71
N PRO A 4 -1.50 7.65 3.52
CA PRO A 4 -0.68 8.19 2.45
C PRO A 4 0.77 7.69 2.57
N CYS A 5 1.42 7.42 1.44
CA CYS A 5 2.77 6.87 1.40
C CYS A 5 3.48 7.31 0.12
N ASN A 6 4.74 7.75 0.24
CA ASN A 6 5.52 8.23 -0.90
C ASN A 6 6.61 7.25 -1.39
N GLN A 7 6.62 6.02 -0.87
CA GLN A 7 7.67 5.03 -1.15
C GLN A 7 7.61 4.43 -2.57
N PHE A 8 6.55 4.71 -3.34
CA PHE A 8 6.30 4.13 -4.66
C PHE A 8 6.35 5.23 -5.72
N ASP A 9 7.53 5.40 -6.32
CA ASP A 9 7.83 6.35 -7.42
C ASP A 9 7.40 7.80 -7.15
N ASN A 10 7.50 8.23 -5.88
CA ASN A 10 7.15 9.58 -5.41
C ASN A 10 5.73 10.05 -5.79
N GLN A 11 4.76 9.13 -5.85
CA GLN A 11 3.38 9.43 -6.25
C GLN A 11 2.55 10.19 -5.20
N GLU A 12 3.10 10.42 -4.00
CA GLU A 12 2.47 11.20 -2.91
C GLU A 12 3.45 12.24 -2.32
N PRO A 13 3.95 13.19 -3.14
CA PRO A 13 5.03 14.09 -2.75
C PRO A 13 4.59 15.17 -1.77
N GLY A 14 3.30 15.52 -1.75
CA GLY A 14 2.72 16.59 -0.93
C GLY A 14 2.90 16.39 0.57
N CYS A 15 2.73 17.47 1.33
CA CYS A 15 2.73 17.44 2.78
C CYS A 15 1.38 16.92 3.35
N ASN A 16 1.34 16.56 4.64
CA ASN A 16 0.13 16.01 5.26
C ASN A 16 -1.10 16.91 5.09
N GLU A 17 -0.91 18.23 5.17
CA GLU A 17 -2.00 19.22 5.04
C GLU A 17 -2.53 19.30 3.60
N GLU A 18 -1.63 19.30 2.62
CA GLU A 18 -1.96 19.30 1.19
C GLU A 18 -2.73 18.03 0.81
N ILE A 19 -2.27 16.87 1.27
CA ILE A 19 -2.90 15.57 1.00
C ILE A 19 -4.32 15.54 1.59
N LYS A 20 -4.48 15.97 2.84
CA LYS A 20 -5.79 15.97 3.51
C LYS A 20 -6.78 16.91 2.82
N THR A 21 -6.30 18.07 2.37
CA THR A 21 -7.11 19.04 1.63
C THR A 21 -7.51 18.47 0.27
N PHE A 22 -6.57 17.88 -0.47
CA PHE A 22 -6.81 17.28 -1.77
C PHE A 22 -7.86 16.15 -1.70
N CYS A 23 -7.73 15.21 -0.77
CA CYS A 23 -8.66 14.08 -0.63
C CYS A 23 -10.08 14.53 -0.22
N SER A 24 -10.19 15.47 0.72
CA SER A 24 -11.49 15.96 1.21
C SER A 24 -12.22 16.80 0.15
N MET A 25 -11.49 17.68 -0.55
CA MET A 25 -12.08 18.62 -1.51
C MET A 25 -12.44 17.97 -2.84
N ASN A 26 -11.62 17.03 -3.34
CA ASN A 26 -11.77 16.53 -4.72
C ASN A 26 -12.46 15.17 -4.81
N TYR A 27 -12.45 14.37 -3.74
CA TYR A 27 -12.91 12.96 -3.80
C TYR A 27 -14.01 12.63 -2.78
N GLY A 28 -14.47 13.59 -1.97
CA GLY A 28 -15.60 13.39 -1.05
C GLY A 28 -15.38 12.25 -0.05
N VAL A 29 -14.12 11.97 0.28
CA VAL A 29 -13.73 10.82 1.11
C VAL A 29 -14.28 10.99 2.53
N THR A 30 -15.16 10.09 2.96
CA THR A 30 -15.78 10.12 4.29
C THR A 30 -15.02 9.31 5.34
N PHE A 31 -14.01 8.54 4.93
CA PHE A 31 -13.23 7.71 5.85
C PHE A 31 -12.00 8.45 6.40
N PRO A 32 -11.53 8.09 7.61
CA PRO A 32 -10.34 8.69 8.20
C PRO A 32 -9.10 8.48 7.32
N SER A 33 -8.39 9.56 7.03
CA SER A 33 -7.04 9.56 6.48
C SER A 33 -6.05 9.93 7.58
N PHE A 34 -4.95 9.21 7.67
CA PHE A 34 -3.86 9.45 8.61
C PHE A 34 -2.76 10.31 7.98
N GLU A 35 -1.77 10.68 8.79
CA GLU A 35 -0.53 11.28 8.30
C GLU A 35 0.23 10.33 7.37
N LYS A 36 1.10 10.90 6.53
CA LYS A 36 1.96 10.15 5.63
C LYS A 36 2.91 9.26 6.42
N VAL A 37 2.99 7.98 6.03
CA VAL A 37 3.83 6.98 6.69
C VAL A 37 4.55 6.12 5.67
N ASP A 38 5.71 5.60 6.07
CA ASP A 38 6.34 4.48 5.39
C ASP A 38 5.58 3.20 5.69
N VAL A 39 5.37 2.36 4.68
CA VAL A 39 4.71 1.05 4.82
C VAL A 39 5.72 -0.10 4.74
N ASN A 40 6.91 0.17 4.19
CA ASN A 40 8.05 -0.72 4.08
C ASN A 40 9.28 -0.19 4.83
N GLY A 41 10.26 -1.07 5.02
CA GLY A 41 11.53 -0.72 5.65
C GLY A 41 11.50 -0.59 7.18
N LYS A 42 12.62 -0.11 7.74
CA LYS A 42 12.87 -0.03 9.18
C LYS A 42 11.85 0.85 9.92
N TYR A 43 11.47 1.96 9.29
CA TYR A 43 10.61 3.00 9.85
C TYR A 43 9.12 2.72 9.69
N ALA A 44 8.74 1.62 9.03
CA ALA A 44 7.35 1.22 8.92
C ALA A 44 6.73 1.05 10.33
N PRO A 45 5.56 1.66 10.59
CA PRO A 45 4.86 1.52 11.87
C PRO A 45 4.57 0.04 12.21
N PRO A 46 4.45 -0.31 13.50
CA PRO A 46 4.13 -1.67 13.93
C PRO A 46 2.90 -2.26 13.24
N LEU A 47 1.90 -1.42 12.94
CA LEU A 47 0.70 -1.83 12.21
C LEU A 47 1.02 -2.46 10.84
N PHE A 48 1.84 -1.81 10.02
CA PHE A 48 2.18 -2.34 8.69
C PHE A 48 3.08 -3.57 8.74
N LYS A 49 3.94 -3.67 9.77
CA LYS A 49 4.71 -4.90 10.03
C LYS A 49 3.75 -6.06 10.35
N TYR A 50 2.82 -5.84 11.28
CA TYR A 50 1.79 -6.81 11.66
C TYR A 50 0.90 -7.24 10.48
N LEU A 51 0.39 -6.29 9.69
CA LEU A 51 -0.49 -6.57 8.56
C LEU A 51 0.21 -7.43 7.50
N LYS A 52 1.47 -7.11 7.16
CA LYS A 52 2.28 -7.88 6.20
C LYS A 52 2.62 -9.30 6.69
N GLU A 53 2.80 -9.47 8.00
CA GLU A 53 3.04 -10.79 8.59
C GLU A 53 1.77 -11.63 8.63
N LYS A 54 0.63 -11.03 8.96
CA LYS A 54 -0.67 -11.73 9.08
C LYS A 54 -1.36 -12.02 7.77
N ALA A 55 -1.12 -11.20 6.75
CA ALA A 55 -1.57 -11.44 5.39
C ALA A 55 -0.37 -11.33 4.42
N PRO A 56 0.37 -12.45 4.27
CA PRO A 56 1.51 -12.53 3.36
C PRO A 56 1.15 -12.16 1.93
N PHE A 57 2.16 -11.84 1.12
CA PHE A 57 1.97 -11.62 -0.30
C PHE A 57 1.74 -12.97 -1.01
N GLU A 58 0.63 -13.09 -1.74
CA GLU A 58 0.22 -14.33 -2.41
C GLU A 58 0.57 -14.36 -3.91
N GLY A 59 1.21 -13.30 -4.42
CA GLY A 59 1.51 -13.14 -5.84
C GLY A 59 0.64 -12.10 -6.53
N LEU A 60 0.98 -11.81 -7.78
CA LEU A 60 0.14 -11.03 -8.68
C LEU A 60 -0.61 -11.97 -9.62
N ASP A 61 -1.81 -11.59 -10.03
CA ASP A 61 -2.52 -12.28 -11.09
C ASP A 61 -1.86 -11.98 -12.43
N MET A 62 -1.05 -12.93 -12.91
CA MET A 62 -0.27 -12.79 -14.14
C MET A 62 -1.11 -12.92 -15.41
N THR A 63 -2.41 -13.20 -15.31
CA THR A 63 -3.30 -13.13 -16.48
C THR A 63 -3.61 -11.69 -16.88
N ASN A 64 -3.36 -10.73 -15.99
CA ASN A 64 -3.49 -9.30 -16.25
C ASN A 64 -2.15 -8.72 -16.72
N SER A 65 -2.10 -8.20 -17.95
CA SER A 65 -0.89 -7.61 -18.54
C SER A 65 -0.35 -6.42 -17.74
N ILE A 66 -1.19 -5.71 -16.98
CA ILE A 66 -0.74 -4.62 -16.12
C ILE A 66 0.08 -5.15 -14.95
N ASN A 67 -0.23 -6.36 -14.45
CA ASN A 67 0.53 -7.01 -13.39
C ASN A 67 1.90 -7.52 -13.87
N GLU A 68 2.02 -7.93 -15.13
CA GLU A 68 3.32 -8.27 -15.74
C GLU A 68 4.24 -7.04 -15.82
N ILE A 69 3.67 -5.90 -16.24
CA ILE A 69 4.39 -4.63 -16.28
C ILE A 69 4.78 -4.20 -14.87
N LEU A 70 3.87 -4.32 -13.90
CA LEU A 70 4.15 -4.00 -12.51
C LEU A 70 5.26 -4.88 -11.93
N ASP A 71 5.22 -6.19 -12.16
CA ASP A 71 6.26 -7.11 -11.70
C ASP A 71 7.64 -6.76 -12.30
N SER A 72 7.68 -6.43 -13.59
CA SER A 72 8.89 -5.97 -14.26
C SER A 72 9.41 -4.66 -13.66
N LEU A 73 8.53 -3.68 -13.46
CA LEU A 73 8.86 -2.40 -12.85
C LEU A 73 9.40 -2.56 -11.42
N LEU A 74 8.79 -3.45 -10.62
CA LEU A 74 9.22 -3.72 -9.26
C LEU A 74 10.61 -4.35 -9.22
N LYS A 75 10.89 -5.31 -10.11
CA LYS A 75 12.22 -5.94 -10.19
C LYS A 75 13.30 -4.94 -10.61
N GLU A 76 12.96 -3.98 -11.47
CA GLU A 76 13.89 -2.96 -11.94
C GLU A 76 14.13 -1.86 -10.91
N LYS A 77 13.05 -1.23 -10.40
CA LYS A 77 13.14 -0.03 -9.56
C LYS A 77 13.15 -0.31 -8.07
N PHE A 78 12.55 -1.42 -7.62
CA PHE A 78 12.32 -1.72 -6.20
C PHE A 78 12.60 -3.20 -5.88
N PRO A 79 13.77 -3.76 -6.26
CA PRO A 79 14.06 -5.18 -6.09
C PRO A 79 13.93 -5.65 -4.63
N GLU A 80 14.19 -4.78 -3.66
CA GLU A 80 14.02 -5.07 -2.24
C GLU A 80 12.56 -5.32 -1.83
N TYR A 81 11.59 -4.74 -2.55
CA TYR A 81 10.17 -5.02 -2.33
C TYR A 81 9.76 -6.34 -2.97
N THR A 82 10.61 -6.97 -3.79
CA THR A 82 10.30 -8.28 -4.39
C THR A 82 10.39 -9.43 -3.38
N ILE A 83 11.09 -9.20 -2.25
CA ILE A 83 11.42 -10.21 -1.25
C ILE A 83 10.42 -10.16 -0.09
N GLY A 84 9.97 -11.34 0.35
CA GLY A 84 9.08 -11.49 1.50
C GLY A 84 7.73 -10.79 1.31
N ASN A 85 7.19 -10.22 2.39
CA ASN A 85 5.81 -9.72 2.41
C ASN A 85 5.68 -8.21 2.20
N ALA A 86 6.68 -7.53 1.62
CA ALA A 86 6.62 -6.09 1.36
C ALA A 86 5.33 -5.70 0.62
N VAL A 87 4.82 -4.49 0.91
CA VAL A 87 3.78 -3.87 0.08
C VAL A 87 4.42 -3.58 -1.27
N ARG A 88 3.79 -4.06 -2.35
CA ARG A 88 4.39 -4.01 -3.69
C ARG A 88 4.15 -2.66 -4.35
N TRP A 89 2.95 -2.13 -4.25
CA TRP A 89 2.59 -0.88 -4.91
C TRP A 89 1.51 -0.11 -4.16
N ASN A 90 1.25 1.11 -4.64
CA ASN A 90 0.13 1.94 -4.20
C ASN A 90 -1.20 1.18 -4.31
N PHE A 91 -2.12 1.56 -3.43
CA PHE A 91 -3.45 0.94 -3.32
C PHE A 91 -3.44 -0.56 -2.98
N THR A 92 -2.44 -1.05 -2.24
CA THR A 92 -2.58 -2.35 -1.56
C THR A 92 -3.60 -2.23 -0.44
N LYS A 93 -4.55 -3.17 -0.34
CA LYS A 93 -5.64 -3.13 0.64
C LYS A 93 -5.51 -4.26 1.64
N PHE A 94 -5.79 -3.97 2.90
CA PHE A 94 -5.95 -4.97 3.95
C PHE A 94 -7.39 -4.92 4.47
N LEU A 95 -8.09 -6.04 4.35
CA LEU A 95 -9.40 -6.23 4.94
C LEU A 95 -9.22 -6.90 6.29
N VAL A 96 -9.56 -6.18 7.35
CA VAL A 96 -9.46 -6.64 8.74
C VAL A 96 -10.86 -6.91 9.28
N SER A 97 -11.09 -8.11 9.82
CA SER A 97 -12.37 -8.46 10.46
C SER A 97 -12.60 -7.63 11.72
N LYS A 98 -13.86 -7.53 12.17
CA LYS A 98 -14.26 -6.72 13.32
C LYS A 98 -13.56 -7.14 14.63
N ASP A 99 -13.22 -8.42 14.76
CA ASP A 99 -12.47 -8.97 15.89
C ASP A 99 -10.95 -8.79 15.79
N GLY A 100 -10.45 -8.27 14.66
CA GLY A 100 -9.02 -8.02 14.40
C GLY A 100 -8.19 -9.26 14.06
N ASN A 101 -8.79 -10.45 14.02
CA ASN A 101 -8.04 -11.72 13.89
C ASN A 101 -7.85 -12.17 12.44
N THR A 102 -8.84 -11.95 11.58
CA THR A 102 -8.77 -12.32 10.17
C THR A 102 -8.33 -11.12 9.36
N ILE A 103 -7.26 -11.29 8.60
CA ILE A 103 -6.73 -10.26 7.70
C ILE A 103 -6.61 -10.87 6.31
N LYS A 104 -7.18 -10.20 5.31
CA LYS A 104 -6.96 -10.51 3.91
C LYS A 104 -6.25 -9.36 3.23
N ARG A 105 -5.35 -9.68 2.31
CA ARG A 105 -4.59 -8.71 1.53
C ARG A 105 -5.06 -8.76 0.07
N PHE A 106 -5.14 -7.60 -0.55
CA PHE A 106 -5.46 -7.44 -1.97
C PHE A 106 -4.44 -6.49 -2.59
N GLU A 107 -3.82 -6.91 -3.68
CA GLU A 107 -2.84 -6.07 -4.39
C GLU A 107 -3.52 -4.97 -5.20
N PHE A 108 -2.69 -4.18 -5.88
CA PHE A 108 -3.18 -3.32 -6.95
C PHE A 108 -3.97 -4.16 -7.98
N SER A 109 -5.12 -3.63 -8.36
CA SER A 109 -5.99 -4.21 -9.37
C SER A 109 -6.45 -3.05 -10.24
N ALA A 110 -6.06 -3.07 -11.51
CA ALA A 110 -6.57 -2.15 -12.53
C ALA A 110 -7.82 -2.75 -13.18
#